data_AF-A0A7X7R8B0-F1
#
_entry.id   AF-A0A7X7R8B0-F1
#
_cell.length_a   1.000
_cell.length_b   1.000
_cell.length_c   1.000
_cell.angle_alpha   90.00
_cell.angle_beta   90.00
_cell.angle_gamma   90.00
#
_symmetry.space_group_name_H-M   'P 1'
#
loop_
_entity.id
_entity.type
_entity.pdbx_description
1 polymer ?
#
loop_
_entity_poly.entity_id
_entity_poly.type
_entity_poly.pdbx_seq_one_letter_code
_entity_poly.pdbx_strand_id
1 'polypeptide(L)'
;MASYSGAIVQWEKKAQRVLHKSAGQPYMPVVASPDLSAEQITKARAVLLGLADDAAGQAFLKQLKITGFSAGGEERLRKLLAWLGV
;
A
#
# COMPACT_ATOMS: atom_id res chain seq x y z
N MET A 1 7.93 2.46 -4.82
CA MET A 1 7.58 1.63 -6.00
C MET A 1 7.51 0.19 -5.52
N ALA A 2 6.38 -0.48 -5.70
CA ALA A 2 6.25 -1.87 -5.31
C ALA A 2 6.86 -2.78 -6.40
N SER A 3 7.85 -3.58 -6.04
CA SER A 3 8.35 -4.67 -6.89
C SER A 3 8.25 -5.96 -6.09
N TYR A 4 7.24 -6.77 -6.41
CA TYR A 4 6.98 -8.02 -5.69
C TYR A 4 8.05 -9.10 -5.98
N SER A 5 8.70 -9.03 -7.14
CA SER A 5 9.76 -9.97 -7.54
C SER A 5 11.18 -9.50 -7.22
N GLY A 6 11.37 -8.24 -6.82
CA GLY A 6 12.70 -7.62 -6.68
C GLY A 6 13.46 -7.46 -8.01
N ALA A 7 12.85 -7.83 -9.15
CA ALA A 7 13.51 -7.86 -10.45
C ALA A 7 14.03 -6.47 -10.86
N ILE A 8 13.25 -5.41 -10.61
CA ILE A 8 13.66 -4.04 -10.97
C ILE A 8 14.89 -3.58 -10.18
N VAL A 9 14.98 -3.95 -8.90
CA VAL A 9 16.12 -3.60 -8.04
C VAL A 9 17.39 -4.28 -8.55
N GLN A 10 17.29 -5.55 -8.98
CA GLN A 10 18.42 -6.26 -9.57
C GLN A 10 18.79 -5.70 -10.95
N TRP A 11 17.81 -5.27 -11.75
CA TRP A 11 18.02 -4.67 -13.07
C TRP A 11 18.80 -3.36 -12.99
N GLU A 12 18.39 -2.48 -12.05
CA GLU A 12 19.06 -1.20 -11.80
C GLU A 12 20.49 -1.40 -11.28
N LYS A 13 20.73 -2.39 -10.39
CA LYS A 13 22.08 -2.75 -9.93
C LYS A 13 23.01 -3.19 -11.06
N LYS A 14 22.47 -3.78 -12.13
CA LYS A 14 23.23 -4.21 -13.31
C LYS A 14 23.37 -3.11 -14.37
N ALA A 15 23.01 -1.86 -14.02
CA ALA A 15 23.04 -0.69 -14.91
C ALA A 15 22.32 -0.92 -16.26
N GLN A 16 21.28 -1.76 -16.25
CA GLN A 16 20.52 -2.08 -17.45
C GLN A 16 19.48 -0.99 -17.74
N ARG A 17 19.14 -0.80 -19.02
CA ARG A 17 18.14 0.19 -19.44
C ARG A 17 16.73 -0.26 -19.07
N VAL A 18 15.93 0.64 -18.50
CA VAL A 18 14.48 0.45 -18.33
C VAL A 18 13.77 1.04 -19.54
N LEU A 19 13.03 0.21 -20.28
CA LEU A 19 12.33 0.64 -21.50
C LEU A 19 10.96 1.27 -21.20
N HIS A 20 10.28 0.78 -20.16
CA HIS A 20 8.97 1.26 -19.76
C HIS A 20 8.79 1.07 -18.26
N LYS A 21 8.08 2.02 -17.62
CA LYS A 21 7.66 1.93 -16.22
C LYS A 21 6.14 2.09 -16.18
N SER A 22 5.45 1.11 -15.62
CA SER A 22 4.00 1.18 -15.45
C SER A 22 3.62 2.32 -14.50
N ALA A 23 2.37 2.76 -14.59
CA ALA A 23 1.79 3.56 -13.51
C ALA A 23 1.90 2.81 -12.18
N GLY A 24 2.06 3.56 -11.08
CA GLY A 24 2.03 2.96 -9.75
C GLY A 24 0.69 2.27 -9.50
N GLN A 25 0.70 1.11 -8.88
CA GLN A 25 -0.51 0.45 -8.42
C GLN A 25 -0.73 0.72 -6.93
N PRO A 26 -1.98 0.70 -6.43
CA PRO A 26 -2.24 0.63 -5.00
C PRO A 26 -1.44 -0.52 -4.38
N TYR A 27 -0.74 -0.24 -3.28
CA TYR A 27 0.11 -1.22 -2.61
C TYR A 27 -0.59 -1.72 -1.35
N MET A 28 -0.80 -3.04 -1.26
CA MET A 28 -1.34 -3.76 -0.09
C MET A 28 -2.53 -3.05 0.59
N PRO A 29 -3.73 -3.05 -0.03
CA PRO A 29 -4.90 -2.42 0.56
C PRO A 29 -5.30 -3.14 1.85
N VAL A 30 -5.67 -2.36 2.87
CA VAL A 30 -6.35 -2.87 4.06
C VAL A 30 -7.85 -2.86 3.78
N VAL A 31 -8.49 -4.02 3.88
CA VAL A 31 -9.92 -4.20 3.61
C VAL A 31 -10.62 -4.59 4.90
N ALA A 32 -11.68 -3.87 5.24
CA ALA A 32 -12.52 -4.15 6.40
C ALA A 32 -13.65 -5.13 6.06
N SER A 33 -14.10 -5.91 7.03
CA SER A 33 -15.34 -6.71 6.90
C SER A 33 -16.55 -5.79 6.70
N PRO A 34 -17.56 -6.18 5.89
CA PRO A 34 -18.83 -5.45 5.79
C PRO A 34 -19.59 -5.36 7.13
N ASP A 35 -19.28 -6.22 8.11
CA ASP A 35 -19.97 -6.26 9.40
C ASP A 35 -19.49 -5.17 10.38
N LEU A 36 -18.41 -4.46 10.06
CA LEU A 36 -17.87 -3.40 10.91
C LEU A 36 -18.65 -2.10 10.74
N SER A 37 -18.98 -1.45 11.85
CA SER A 37 -19.65 -0.16 11.83
C SER A 37 -18.73 0.94 11.30
N ALA A 38 -19.33 2.02 10.77
CA ALA A 38 -18.58 3.19 10.29
C ALA A 38 -17.69 3.81 11.38
N GLU A 39 -18.12 3.76 12.64
CA GLU A 39 -17.33 4.23 13.78
C GLU A 39 -16.09 3.35 14.03
N GLN A 40 -16.25 2.03 13.96
CA GLN A 40 -15.13 1.10 14.11
C GLN A 40 -14.10 1.28 13.00
N ILE A 41 -14.57 1.45 11.76
CA ILE A 41 -13.72 1.72 10.59
C ILE A 41 -12.97 3.04 10.78
N THR A 42 -13.66 4.09 11.24
CA THR A 42 -13.04 5.40 11.50
C THR A 42 -11.95 5.32 12.56
N LYS A 43 -12.22 4.62 13.67
CA LYS A 43 -11.23 4.41 14.75
C LYS A 43 -10.02 3.61 14.25
N ALA A 44 -10.24 2.50 13.57
CA ALA A 44 -9.17 1.68 13.01
C ALA A 44 -8.30 2.47 12.02
N ARG A 45 -8.93 3.28 11.15
CA ARG A 45 -8.23 4.16 10.20
C ARG A 45 -7.35 5.17 10.93
N ALA A 46 -7.86 5.82 11.96
CA ALA A 46 -7.09 6.79 12.75
C ALA A 46 -5.85 6.15 13.37
N VAL A 47 -5.98 4.95 13.95
CA VAL A 47 -4.86 4.20 14.51
C VAL A 47 -3.81 3.88 13.44
N LEU A 48 -4.22 3.31 12.30
CA LEU A 48 -3.29 2.93 11.23
C LEU A 48 -2.52 4.12 10.65
N LEU A 49 -3.17 5.28 10.51
CA LEU A 49 -2.53 6.51 10.02
C LEU A 49 -1.52 7.06 11.02
N GLY A 50 -1.82 6.97 12.33
CA GLY A 50 -0.95 7.47 13.40
C GLY A 50 0.24 6.58 13.74
N LEU A 51 0.37 5.39 13.15
CA LEU A 51 1.49 4.48 13.45
C LEU A 51 2.86 5.08 13.10
N ALA A 52 2.93 6.00 12.14
CA ALA A 52 4.19 6.66 11.79
C ALA A 52 4.65 7.66 12.85
N ASP A 53 3.74 8.14 13.71
CA ASP A 53 3.99 9.20 14.69
C ASP A 53 4.40 8.64 16.07
N ASP A 54 4.29 7.33 16.28
CA ASP A 54 4.65 6.64 17.53
C ASP A 54 5.85 5.69 17.36
N ALA A 55 6.70 5.58 18.38
CA ALA A 55 7.91 4.77 18.32
C ALA A 55 7.64 3.26 18.17
N ALA A 56 6.61 2.74 18.84
CA ALA A 56 6.21 1.34 18.69
C ALA A 56 5.59 1.08 17.31
N GLY A 57 4.78 2.03 16.83
CA GLY A 57 4.24 2.02 15.47
C GLY A 57 5.33 2.01 14.39
N GLN A 58 6.37 2.85 14.52
CA GLN A 58 7.51 2.86 13.60
C GLN A 58 8.28 1.52 13.60
N ALA A 59 8.45 0.91 14.78
CA ALA A 59 9.08 -0.41 14.88
C ALA A 59 8.26 -1.50 14.17
N PHE A 60 6.93 -1.48 14.31
CA PHE A 60 6.02 -2.37 13.61
C PHE A 60 6.06 -2.16 12.08
N LEU A 61 5.98 -0.90 11.61
CA LEU A 61 6.05 -0.56 10.19
C LEU A 61 7.37 -1.04 9.56
N LYS A 62 8.49 -0.94 10.29
CA LYS A 62 9.79 -1.44 9.86
C LYS A 62 9.81 -2.96 9.66
N GLN A 63 9.14 -3.73 10.53
CA GLN A 63 9.00 -5.19 10.36
C GLN A 63 8.25 -5.53 9.07
N LEU A 64 7.22 -4.74 8.74
CA LEU A 64 6.44 -4.87 7.51
C LEU A 64 7.13 -4.29 6.26
N LYS A 65 8.29 -3.63 6.42
CA LYS A 65 9.04 -2.96 5.35
C LYS A 65 8.20 -1.90 4.60
N ILE A 66 7.30 -1.25 5.32
CA ILE A 66 6.52 -0.10 4.83
C ILE A 66 6.78 1.11 5.72
N THR A 67 6.46 2.31 5.22
CA THR A 67 6.70 3.57 5.96
C THR A 67 5.46 4.09 6.66
N GLY A 68 4.28 3.53 6.37
CA GLY A 68 3.01 3.98 6.93
C GLY A 68 1.82 3.57 6.06
N PHE A 69 0.64 3.95 6.51
CA PHE A 69 -0.62 3.78 5.80
C PHE A 69 -1.10 5.11 5.23
N SER A 70 -1.95 5.05 4.20
CA SER A 70 -2.58 6.24 3.62
C SER A 70 -4.09 6.01 3.46
N ALA A 71 -4.85 7.11 3.55
CA ALA A 71 -6.29 7.11 3.32
C ALA A 71 -6.63 7.46 1.86
N GLY A 72 -7.89 7.24 1.46
CA GLY A 72 -8.41 7.68 0.16
C GLY A 72 -8.04 6.78 -1.03
N GLY A 73 -7.39 5.63 -0.80
CA GLY A 73 -7.03 4.68 -1.87
C GLY A 73 -8.21 3.90 -2.47
N GLU A 74 -9.41 4.00 -1.89
CA GLU A 74 -10.56 3.17 -2.25
C GLU A 74 -11.01 3.37 -3.70
N GLU A 75 -11.17 4.63 -4.15
CA GLU A 75 -11.61 4.91 -5.52
C GLU A 75 -10.61 4.35 -6.55
N ARG A 76 -9.31 4.49 -6.25
CA ARG A 76 -8.25 3.96 -7.10
C ARG A 76 -8.26 2.43 -7.14
N LEU A 77 -8.57 1.78 -6.01
CA LEU A 77 -8.73 0.32 -5.95
C LEU A 77 -9.96 -0.14 -6.75
N ARG A 78 -11.09 0.58 -6.66
CA ARG A 78 -12.29 0.28 -7.46
C ARG A 78 -12.04 0.42 -8.95
N LYS A 79 -11.30 1.44 -9.38
CA LYS A 79 -10.90 1.63 -10.79
C LYS A 79 -10.00 0.50 -11.32
N LEU A 80 -9.26 -0.20 -10.44
CA LEU A 80 -8.45 -1.35 -10.85
C LEU A 80 -9.33 -2.52 -11.30
N LEU A 81 -10.49 -2.75 -10.66
CA LEU A 81 -11.43 -3.80 -11.05
C LEU A 81 -11.97 -3.57 -12.46
N ALA A 82 -12.34 -2.32 -12.77
CA ALA A 82 -12.75 -1.94 -14.12
C ALA A 82 -11.68 -2.22 -15.18
N TRP A 83 -10.39 -2.03 -14.85
CA TRP A 83 -9.29 -2.39 -15.76
C TRP A 83 -9.13 -3.91 -15.94
N LEU A 84 -9.43 -4.71 -14.90
CA LEU A 84 -9.38 -6.17 -14.94
C LEU A 84 -10.58 -6.81 -15.66
N GLY A 85 -11.62 -6.04 -15.98
CA GLY A 85 -12.80 -6.52 -16.69
C GLY A 85 -13.77 -7.32 -15.82
N VAL A 86 -13.76 -7.09 -14.50
CA VAL A 86 -14.64 -7.70 -13.50
C VAL A 86 -15.49 -6.65 -12.80
#